data_AF-A0A8T4C7X0-F1
#
_entry.id   AF-A0A8T4C7X0-F1
#
_cell.length_a   1.000
_cell.length_b   1.000
_cell.length_c   1.000
_cell.angle_alpha   90.00
_cell.angle_beta   90.00
_cell.angle_gamma   90.00
#
_symmetry.space_group_name_H-M   'P 1'
#
loop_
_entity.id
_entity.type
_entity.pdbx_description
1 polymer ?
#
loop_
_entity_poly.entity_id
_entity_poly.type
_entity_poly.pdbx_seq_one_letter_code
_entity_poly.pdbx_strand_id
1 'polypeptide(L)'
;MVAKRVNWMIPIGLTFMGLGIDFILFYNKITSNEVACPIGGSCNFVNNSVFSEMFGIPVSVFGLLAFAFFLVISWTAWHKRMDETLALKAIAVMSGLTLLGIAYFVYLMIFVLEAICSWCMFSHLIMLTIFLFSIYYLKSEQGKKSAPPISRAKKSKRGKKK
;
A
#
# COMPACT_ATOMS: atom_id res chain seq x y z
N MET A 1 21.26 -15.72 11.77
CA MET A 1 20.07 -16.53 11.48
C MET A 1 19.09 -15.70 10.64
N VAL A 2 18.97 -16.10 9.37
CA VAL A 2 18.20 -15.56 8.23
C VAL A 2 17.38 -14.29 8.52
N ALA A 3 17.94 -13.12 8.21
CA ALA A 3 17.12 -11.99 7.79
C ALA A 3 16.35 -12.49 6.56
N LYS A 4 15.02 -12.61 6.66
CA LYS A 4 14.21 -13.09 5.56
C LYS A 4 14.25 -11.97 4.53
N ARG A 5 15.11 -12.10 3.50
CA ARG A 5 15.28 -11.08 2.48
C ARG A 5 13.89 -10.79 1.91
N VAL A 6 13.43 -9.55 2.03
CA VAL A 6 12.14 -9.14 1.47
C VAL A 6 12.22 -9.38 -0.03
N ASN A 7 11.31 -10.20 -0.57
CA ASN A 7 11.27 -10.39 -2.01
C ASN A 7 10.53 -9.21 -2.64
N TRP A 8 11.25 -8.10 -2.85
CA TRP A 8 10.72 -6.85 -3.39
C TRP A 8 10.05 -7.00 -4.76
N MET A 9 10.30 -8.10 -5.48
CA MET A 9 9.61 -8.45 -6.73
C MET A 9 8.09 -8.55 -6.58
N ILE A 10 7.61 -9.09 -5.46
CA ILE A 10 6.17 -9.29 -5.22
C ILE A 10 5.43 -7.95 -5.09
N PRO A 11 5.78 -7.05 -4.15
CA PRO A 11 5.08 -5.78 -4.01
C PRO A 11 5.24 -4.90 -5.26
N ILE A 12 6.38 -4.96 -5.95
CA ILE A 12 6.59 -4.22 -7.20
C ILE A 12 5.62 -4.71 -8.27
N GLY A 13 5.47 -6.02 -8.47
CA GLY A 13 4.50 -6.58 -9.41
C GLY A 13 3.07 -6.14 -9.12
N LEU A 14 2.65 -6.18 -7.85
CA LEU A 14 1.32 -5.71 -7.43
C LEU A 14 1.14 -4.21 -7.70
N THR A 15 2.18 -3.41 -7.46
CA THR A 15 2.14 -1.96 -7.64
C THR A 15 1.99 -1.58 -9.12
N PHE A 16 2.68 -2.28 -10.02
CA PHE A 16 2.50 -2.09 -11.45
C PHE A 16 1.08 -2.43 -11.90
N MET A 17 0.50 -3.50 -11.34
CA MET A 17 -0.88 -3.90 -11.64
C MET A 17 -1.88 -2.84 -11.17
N GLY A 18 -1.70 -2.32 -9.95
CA GLY A 18 -2.51 -1.21 -9.42
C GLY A 18 -2.40 0.08 -10.24
N LEU A 19 -1.17 0.48 -10.60
CA LEU A 19 -0.92 1.63 -11.47
C LEU A 19 -1.64 1.51 -12.81
N GLY A 20 -1.60 0.33 -13.43
CA GLY A 20 -2.30 0.10 -14.71
C GLY A 20 -3.81 0.30 -14.60
N ILE A 21 -4.41 -0.17 -13.49
CA ILE A 21 -5.84 -0.02 -13.22
C ILE A 21 -6.20 1.47 -13.02
N ASP A 22 -5.49 2.18 -12.15
CA ASP A 22 -5.82 3.59 -11.91
C ASP A 22 -5.53 4.47 -13.12
N PHE A 23 -4.46 4.15 -13.87
CA PHE A 23 -4.12 4.86 -15.09
C PHE A 23 -5.22 4.71 -16.15
N ILE A 24 -5.74 3.50 -16.36
CA ILE A 24 -6.80 3.30 -17.36
C ILE A 24 -8.12 3.95 -16.94
N LEU A 25 -8.44 3.95 -15.63
CA LEU A 25 -9.61 4.68 -15.11
C LEU A 25 -9.47 6.19 -15.32
N PHE A 26 -8.29 6.75 -15.03
CA PHE A 26 -7.98 8.15 -15.25
C PHE A 26 -8.06 8.53 -16.74
N TYR A 27 -7.47 7.71 -17.61
CA TYR A 27 -7.51 7.92 -19.06
C TYR A 27 -8.95 7.89 -19.60
N ASN A 28 -9.77 6.93 -19.13
CA ASN A 28 -11.17 6.83 -19.52
C ASN A 28 -11.99 8.02 -18.99
N LYS A 29 -11.70 8.52 -17.79
CA LYS A 29 -12.30 9.73 -17.23
C LYS A 29 -12.05 10.94 -18.13
N ILE A 30 -10.80 11.17 -18.53
CA ILE A 30 -10.40 12.31 -19.38
C ILE A 30 -10.99 12.20 -20.78
N THR A 31 -11.05 10.99 -21.34
CA THR A 31 -11.57 10.77 -22.70
C THR A 31 -13.10 10.66 -22.71
N SER A 32 -13.76 10.76 -21.54
CA SER A 32 -15.20 10.51 -21.36
C SER A 32 -15.66 9.16 -21.95
N ASN A 33 -14.75 8.18 -21.99
CA ASN A 33 -15.05 6.84 -22.49
C ASN A 33 -15.81 6.05 -21.43
N GLU A 34 -16.66 5.13 -21.90
CA GLU A 34 -17.37 4.24 -21.00
C GLU A 34 -16.42 3.28 -20.28
N VAL A 35 -16.55 3.20 -18.96
CA VAL A 35 -15.79 2.25 -18.15
C VAL A 35 -16.50 0.90 -18.17
N ALA A 36 -15.95 -0.06 -18.91
CA ALA A 36 -16.47 -1.43 -18.92
C ALA A 36 -16.32 -2.10 -17.55
N CYS A 37 -17.40 -2.61 -16.96
CA CYS A 37 -17.35 -3.38 -15.71
C CYS A 37 -17.19 -4.88 -16.00
N PRO A 38 -16.08 -5.53 -15.60
CA PRO A 38 -15.88 -6.96 -15.87
C PRO A 38 -16.85 -7.89 -15.11
N ILE A 39 -17.42 -7.43 -13.99
CA ILE A 39 -18.28 -8.26 -13.10
C ILE A 39 -19.71 -7.70 -13.01
N GLY A 40 -20.09 -6.81 -13.94
CA GLY A 40 -21.30 -6.01 -13.82
C GLY A 40 -21.17 -4.86 -12.80
N GLY A 41 -22.22 -4.05 -12.70
CA GLY A 41 -22.28 -2.87 -11.83
C GLY A 41 -22.23 -1.54 -12.60
N SER A 42 -22.15 -0.44 -11.85
CA SER A 42 -22.28 0.92 -12.37
C SER A 42 -20.93 1.66 -12.35
N CYS A 43 -19.84 1.02 -12.79
CA CYS A 43 -18.48 1.61 -12.76
C CYS A 43 -18.41 2.94 -13.50
N ASN A 44 -19.14 3.07 -14.62
CA ASN A 44 -19.24 4.33 -15.35
C ASN A 44 -19.91 5.41 -14.50
N PHE A 45 -21.04 5.10 -13.85
CA PHE A 45 -21.74 6.01 -12.93
C PHE A 45 -20.84 6.41 -11.74
N VAL A 46 -20.16 5.44 -11.12
CA VAL A 46 -19.22 5.72 -10.00
C VAL A 46 -18.08 6.60 -10.47
N ASN A 47 -17.47 6.30 -11.62
CA ASN A 47 -16.33 7.05 -12.15
C ASN A 47 -16.71 8.47 -12.59
N ASN A 48 -17.93 8.71 -13.06
CA ASN A 48 -18.41 10.04 -13.46
C ASN A 48 -19.15 10.80 -12.34
N SER A 49 -19.31 10.20 -11.16
CA SER A 49 -19.96 10.86 -10.03
C SER A 49 -19.12 12.00 -9.46
N VAL A 50 -19.78 12.93 -8.76
CA VAL A 50 -19.12 14.03 -8.02
C VAL A 50 -18.13 13.49 -6.97
N PHE A 51 -18.39 12.29 -6.43
CA PHE A 51 -17.50 11.63 -5.47
C PHE A 51 -16.23 11.06 -6.10
N SER A 52 -16.21 10.89 -7.42
CA SER A 52 -15.02 10.53 -8.19
C SER A 52 -14.06 11.71 -8.34
N GLU A 53 -14.45 12.92 -7.92
CA GLU A 53 -13.61 14.12 -7.89
C GLU A 53 -13.55 14.72 -6.49
N MET A 54 -12.41 14.58 -5.85
CA MET A 54 -12.18 15.24 -4.57
C MET A 54 -11.44 16.55 -4.87
N PHE A 55 -12.09 17.70 -4.62
CA PHE A 55 -11.58 19.04 -4.98
C PHE A 55 -11.26 19.22 -6.48
N GLY A 56 -12.03 18.56 -7.38
CA GLY A 56 -11.77 18.59 -8.83
C GLY A 56 -10.64 17.66 -9.28
N ILE A 57 -10.06 16.85 -8.37
CA ILE A 57 -9.03 15.87 -8.68
C ILE A 57 -9.65 14.48 -8.73
N PRO A 58 -9.49 13.72 -9.83
CA PRO A 58 -10.01 12.37 -9.92
C PRO A 58 -9.45 11.46 -8.83
N VAL A 59 -10.28 10.64 -8.21
CA VAL A 59 -9.87 9.68 -7.18
C VAL A 59 -8.80 8.72 -7.69
N SER A 60 -8.81 8.41 -8.99
CA SER A 60 -7.76 7.64 -9.67
C SER A 60 -6.36 8.25 -9.52
N VAL A 61 -6.24 9.58 -9.39
CA VAL A 61 -4.95 10.24 -9.16
C VAL A 61 -4.41 9.93 -7.77
N PHE A 62 -5.27 9.81 -6.76
CA PHE A 62 -4.85 9.42 -5.42
C PHE A 62 -4.32 7.98 -5.40
N GLY A 63 -4.99 7.07 -6.12
CA GLY A 63 -4.52 5.70 -6.33
C GLY A 63 -3.15 5.67 -7.03
N LEU A 64 -3.02 6.39 -8.14
CA LEU A 64 -1.75 6.55 -8.87
C LEU A 64 -0.64 7.08 -7.97
N LEU A 65 -0.89 8.14 -7.19
CA LEU A 65 0.10 8.73 -6.29
C LEU A 65 0.53 7.73 -5.21
N ALA A 66 -0.42 7.00 -4.63
CA ALA A 66 -0.12 6.03 -3.60
C ALA A 66 0.69 4.85 -4.16
N PHE A 67 0.30 4.28 -5.29
CA PHE A 67 1.08 3.22 -5.94
C PHE A 67 2.45 3.72 -6.41
N ALA A 68 2.56 4.92 -6.97
CA ALA A 68 3.85 5.52 -7.33
C ALA A 68 4.76 5.65 -6.10
N PHE A 69 4.21 6.08 -4.96
CA PHE A 69 4.95 6.17 -3.71
C PHE A 69 5.44 4.79 -3.23
N PHE A 70 4.59 3.75 -3.27
CA PHE A 70 5.00 2.38 -2.96
C PHE A 70 6.08 1.86 -3.90
N LEU A 71 6.01 2.20 -5.18
CA LEU A 71 7.00 1.82 -6.17
C LEU A 71 8.35 2.46 -5.87
N VAL A 72 8.38 3.77 -5.57
CA VAL A 72 9.61 4.49 -5.22
C VAL A 72 10.26 3.94 -3.95
N ILE A 73 9.47 3.67 -2.89
CA ILE A 73 10.03 3.07 -1.68
C ILE A 73 10.55 1.66 -1.96
N SER A 74 9.80 0.86 -2.71
CA SER A 74 10.21 -0.51 -3.04
C SER A 74 11.49 -0.54 -3.87
N TRP A 75 11.61 0.38 -4.82
CA TRP A 75 12.78 0.52 -5.68
C TRP A 75 14.02 1.01 -4.90
N THR A 76 13.85 2.02 -4.06
CA THR A 76 14.95 2.56 -3.24
C THR A 76 15.46 1.55 -2.22
N ALA A 77 14.56 0.75 -1.64
CA ALA A 77 14.92 -0.35 -0.75
C ALA A 77 15.61 -1.51 -1.50
N TRP A 78 15.17 -1.86 -2.71
CA TRP A 78 15.86 -2.85 -3.55
C TRP A 78 17.31 -2.42 -3.82
N HIS A 79 17.54 -1.16 -4.20
CA HIS A 79 18.89 -0.63 -4.44
C HIS A 79 19.74 -0.44 -3.18
N LYS A 80 19.26 -0.87 -2.00
CA LYS A 80 19.92 -0.71 -0.69
C LYS A 80 20.33 0.74 -0.38
N ARG A 81 19.63 1.73 -0.96
CA ARG A 81 19.85 3.15 -0.66
C ARG A 81 19.13 3.58 0.63
N MET A 82 18.26 2.74 1.16
CA MET A 82 17.45 2.99 2.34
C MET A 82 17.38 1.73 3.19
N ASP A 83 17.35 1.89 4.52
CA ASP A 83 17.19 0.77 5.44
C ASP A 83 15.84 0.07 5.19
N GLU A 84 15.87 -1.25 5.00
CA GLU A 84 14.68 -2.06 4.72
C GLU A 84 13.61 -1.88 5.82
N THR A 85 14.05 -1.74 7.08
CA THR A 85 13.14 -1.51 8.21
C THR A 85 12.47 -0.14 8.18
N LEU A 86 13.15 0.88 7.66
CA LEU A 86 12.61 2.24 7.55
C LEU A 86 11.64 2.34 6.36
N ALA A 87 12.00 1.69 5.24
CA ALA A 87 11.13 1.52 4.08
C ALA A 87 9.82 0.81 4.44
N LEU A 88 9.89 -0.34 5.13
CA LEU A 88 8.70 -1.08 5.57
C LEU A 88 7.82 -0.26 6.52
N LYS A 89 8.41 0.48 7.47
CA LYS A 89 7.66 1.38 8.36
C LYS A 89 6.94 2.49 7.58
N ALA A 90 7.64 3.14 6.64
CA ALA A 90 7.04 4.17 5.81
C ALA A 90 5.86 3.62 4.98
N ILE A 91 6.04 2.44 4.37
CA ILE A 91 4.99 1.72 3.66
C ILE A 91 3.82 1.46 4.59
N ALA A 92 4.05 0.90 5.79
CA ALA A 92 2.98 0.55 6.74
C ALA A 92 2.19 1.77 7.23
N VAL A 93 2.85 2.89 7.52
CA VAL A 93 2.18 4.13 7.94
C VAL A 93 1.33 4.69 6.80
N MET A 94 1.88 4.77 5.59
CA MET A 94 1.18 5.33 4.43
C MET A 94 0.03 4.44 3.96
N SER A 95 0.20 3.13 3.97
CA SER A 95 -0.90 2.20 3.66
C SER A 95 -1.98 2.23 4.75
N GLY A 96 -1.63 2.40 6.02
CA GLY A 96 -2.60 2.64 7.08
C GLY A 96 -3.44 3.90 6.82
N LEU A 97 -2.80 5.01 6.42
CA LEU A 97 -3.50 6.23 6.04
C LEU A 97 -4.38 6.02 4.80
N THR A 98 -3.88 5.31 3.80
CA THR A 98 -4.64 5.08 2.57
C THR A 98 -5.83 4.15 2.79
N LEU A 99 -5.72 3.17 3.69
CA LEU A 99 -6.83 2.32 4.09
C LEU A 99 -7.97 3.09 4.76
N LEU A 100 -7.67 4.15 5.51
CA LEU A 100 -8.71 5.05 6.03
C LEU A 100 -9.45 5.75 4.90
N GLY A 101 -8.71 6.23 3.88
CA GLY A 101 -9.29 6.80 2.67
C GLY A 101 -10.16 5.79 1.91
N ILE A 102 -9.69 4.56 1.75
CA ILE A 102 -10.44 3.45 1.13
C ILE A 102 -11.73 3.18 1.91
N ALA A 103 -11.67 3.07 3.24
CA ALA A 103 -12.84 2.80 4.06
C ALA A 103 -13.88 3.92 3.91
N TYR A 104 -13.44 5.17 3.87
CA TYR A 104 -14.32 6.30 3.58
C TYR A 104 -14.93 6.22 2.18
N PHE A 105 -14.15 5.84 1.17
CA PHE A 105 -14.64 5.70 -0.20
C PHE A 105 -15.66 4.57 -0.33
N VAL A 106 -15.41 3.43 0.33
CA VAL A 106 -16.34 2.30 0.41
C VAL A 106 -17.63 2.71 1.10
N TYR A 107 -17.55 3.50 2.17
CA TYR A 107 -18.73 4.06 2.82
C TYR A 107 -19.57 4.91 1.86
N LEU A 108 -18.94 5.81 1.09
CA LEU A 108 -19.63 6.62 0.08
C LEU A 108 -20.31 5.75 -1.00
N MET A 109 -19.61 4.73 -1.51
CA MET A 109 -20.16 3.85 -2.55
C MET A 109 -21.43 3.12 -2.09
N ILE A 110 -21.46 2.66 -0.84
CA ILE A 110 -22.58 1.86 -0.31
C ILE A 110 -23.73 2.75 0.16
N PHE A 111 -23.44 3.82 0.91
CA PHE A 111 -24.48 4.64 1.55
C PHE A 111 -24.98 5.81 0.70
N VAL A 112 -24.18 6.28 -0.26
CA VAL A 112 -24.51 7.50 -1.01
C VAL A 112 -24.79 7.19 -2.47
N LEU A 113 -23.93 6.41 -3.13
CA LEU A 113 -24.10 6.08 -4.54
C LEU A 113 -24.98 4.84 -4.77
N GLU A 114 -25.11 3.97 -3.76
CA GLU A 114 -25.74 2.65 -3.86
C GLU A 114 -25.23 1.82 -5.05
N ALA A 115 -23.97 2.05 -5.45
CA ALA A 115 -23.36 1.50 -6.65
C ALA A 115 -21.98 0.96 -6.35
N ILE A 116 -21.67 -0.22 -6.90
CA ILE A 116 -20.38 -0.89 -6.71
C ILE A 116 -19.56 -0.83 -8.00
N CYS A 117 -18.30 -0.41 -7.86
CA CYS A 117 -17.34 -0.39 -8.95
C CYS A 117 -16.34 -1.54 -8.76
N SER A 118 -16.39 -2.52 -9.66
CA SER A 118 -15.49 -3.69 -9.63
C SER A 118 -14.01 -3.30 -9.71
N TRP A 119 -13.66 -2.31 -10.54
CA TRP A 119 -12.29 -1.82 -10.67
C TRP A 119 -11.76 -1.20 -9.37
N CYS A 120 -12.58 -0.37 -8.71
CA CYS A 120 -12.21 0.23 -7.43
C CYS A 120 -12.01 -0.83 -6.36
N MET A 121 -12.88 -1.85 -6.31
CA MET A 121 -12.73 -2.98 -5.39
C MET A 121 -11.43 -3.76 -5.63
N PHE A 122 -11.06 -4.00 -6.90
CA PHE A 122 -9.76 -4.62 -7.21
C PHE A 122 -8.59 -3.75 -6.74
N SER A 123 -8.62 -2.44 -6.99
CA SER A 123 -7.56 -1.52 -6.53
C SER A 123 -7.45 -1.52 -5.00
N HIS A 124 -8.57 -1.48 -4.28
CA HIS A 124 -8.61 -1.61 -2.82
C HIS A 124 -8.01 -2.94 -2.34
N LEU A 125 -8.30 -4.04 -3.04
CA LEU A 125 -7.78 -5.37 -2.69
C LEU A 125 -6.25 -5.45 -2.88
N ILE A 126 -5.74 -4.89 -3.97
CA ILE A 126 -4.29 -4.81 -4.22
C ILE A 126 -3.61 -4.02 -3.11
N MET A 127 -4.18 -2.88 -2.74
CA MET A 127 -3.62 -2.03 -1.69
C MET A 127 -3.65 -2.69 -0.30
N LEU A 128 -4.74 -3.38 0.03
CA LEU A 128 -4.86 -4.16 1.26
C LEU A 128 -3.83 -5.31 1.28
N THR A 129 -3.58 -5.94 0.14
CA THR A 129 -2.57 -6.99 0.02
C THR A 129 -1.15 -6.45 0.26
N ILE A 130 -0.83 -5.28 -0.30
CA ILE A 130 0.45 -4.59 -0.05
C ILE A 130 0.60 -4.24 1.44
N PHE A 131 -0.47 -3.76 2.08
CA PHE A 131 -0.48 -3.46 3.52
C PHE A 131 -0.21 -4.71 4.36
N LEU A 132 -0.96 -5.79 4.11
CA LEU A 132 -0.79 -7.05 4.84
C LEU A 132 0.61 -7.62 4.66
N PHE A 133 1.17 -7.52 3.44
CA PHE A 133 2.55 -7.92 3.17
C PHE A 133 3.54 -7.10 4.02
N SER A 134 3.39 -5.77 4.04
CA SER A 134 4.24 -4.89 4.85
C SER A 134 4.16 -5.21 6.35
N ILE A 135 2.95 -5.34 6.89
CA ILE A 135 2.72 -5.67 8.30
C ILE A 135 3.25 -7.05 8.66
N TYR A 136 3.06 -8.06 7.81
CA TYR A 136 3.57 -9.40 8.03
C TYR A 136 5.11 -9.41 8.12
N TYR A 137 5.80 -8.70 7.23
CA TYR A 137 7.26 -8.59 7.28
C TYR A 137 7.74 -7.80 8.51
N LEU A 138 7.09 -6.68 8.84
CA LEU A 138 7.39 -5.92 10.07
C LEU A 138 7.17 -6.75 11.34
N LYS A 139 6.09 -7.52 11.42
CA LYS A 139 5.79 -8.39 12.56
C LYS A 139 6.81 -9.52 12.67
N SER A 140 7.28 -10.07 11.54
CA SER A 140 8.34 -11.09 11.52
C SER A 140 9.69 -10.55 12.01
N GLU A 141 9.97 -9.27 11.77
CA GLU A 141 11.16 -8.56 12.29
C GLU A 141 10.98 -8.18 13.78
N GLN A 142 9.78 -7.77 14.19
CA GLN A 142 9.46 -7.45 15.58
C GLN A 142 9.52 -8.69 16.48
N GLY A 143 9.02 -9.84 16.03
CA GLY A 143 9.14 -11.12 16.77
C GLY A 143 10.59 -11.53 17.06
N LYS A 144 11.56 -11.05 16.27
CA LYS A 144 13.00 -11.24 16.53
C LYS A 144 13.59 -10.17 17.45
N LYS A 145 13.07 -8.94 17.43
CA LYS A 145 13.48 -7.86 18.35
C LYS A 145 12.88 -7.99 19.74
N SER A 146 11.76 -8.72 19.89
CA SER A 146 11.15 -9.07 21.17
C SER A 146 11.85 -10.20 21.91
N ALA A 147 12.82 -10.89 21.28
CA ALA A 147 13.82 -11.62 22.05
C ALA A 147 14.66 -10.55 22.79
N PRO A 148 14.62 -10.52 24.14
CA PRO A 148 15.32 -9.49 24.90
C PRO A 148 16.81 -9.54 24.53
N PRO A 149 17.51 -8.38 24.51
CA PRO A 149 18.95 -8.34 24.31
C PRO A 149 19.65 -9.04 25.50
N ILE A 150 19.88 -10.34 25.39
CA ILE A 150 20.79 -11.10 26.25
C ILE A 150 22.22 -10.68 25.85
N SER A 151 22.65 -9.47 26.21
CA SER A 151 24.08 -9.10 26.06
C SER A 151 24.61 -8.00 26.97
N ARG A 152 23.83 -7.45 27.93
CA ARG A 152 24.38 -6.41 28.85
C ARG A 152 24.89 -6.89 30.22
N ALA A 153 24.88 -8.19 30.53
CA ALA A 153 25.26 -8.69 31.85
C ALA A 153 26.69 -9.30 31.97
N LYS A 154 27.53 -9.29 30.92
CA LYS A 154 28.82 -10.00 30.98
C LYS A 154 30.03 -9.25 30.43
N LYS A 155 30.27 -8.00 30.85
CA LYS A 155 31.59 -7.36 30.67
C LYS A 155 31.83 -6.12 31.55
N SER A 156 31.73 -6.24 32.88
CA SER A 156 32.23 -5.18 33.80
C SER A 156 32.74 -5.67 35.16
N LYS A 157 33.20 -6.93 35.29
CA LYS A 157 34.03 -7.39 36.43
C LYS A 157 35.05 -8.45 36.00
N ARG A 158 35.89 -8.11 35.02
CA ARG A 158 37.14 -8.82 34.72
C ARG A 158 38.24 -7.76 34.53
N GLY A 159 38.49 -7.05 35.62
CA GLY A 159 39.35 -5.88 35.72
C GLY A 159 39.68 -5.56 37.18
N LYS A 160 39.98 -6.59 37.97
CA LYS A 160 40.71 -6.44 39.24
C LYS A 160 41.61 -7.66 39.37
N LYS A 161 42.73 -7.57 38.66
CA LYS A 161 43.91 -8.43 38.80
C LYS A 161 44.94 -7.54 39.50
N LYS A 162 45.01 -7.65 40.82
CA LYS A 162 46.17 -7.44 41.70
C LYS A 162 45.69 -7.65 43.13
#